data_AF-A0A646IKJ7-F1
#
_entry.id   AF-A0A646IKJ7-F1
#
_cell.length_a   1.000
_cell.length_b   1.000
_cell.length_c   1.000
_cell.angle_alpha   90.00
_cell.angle_beta   90.00
_cell.angle_gamma   90.00
#
_symmetry.space_group_name_H-M   'P 1'
#
loop_
_entity.id
_entity.type
_entity.pdbx_description
1 polymer ?
#
loop_
_entity_poly.entity_id
_entity_poly.type
_entity_poly.pdbx_seq_one_letter_code
_entity_poly.pdbx_strand_id
1 'polypeptide(L)'
;DLVIEAVFEDLAVKQEVFRRIDTHARPGAVLATNTSYLDVDAIAAATSRPQDVLGLHFFSPANVMKLLEVVRGAQTTLDVLATGMAVGAALKKTPVLTGNAFGFIGNRIYNAYRRQCEFMLEDGAWPEDVDNALTGFGFAMGPFAVADLSGLDIAWRMRKAQAWQRDPRERYVDILDQLCEIGRLGRKAGAGYYTYADGKQVRTTDSAVREVIQQASARRGIARRTLTPEEIQRRALLAMVNEAAKLIAEG
;
A
#
# COMPACT_ATOMS: atom_id res chain seq x y z
N ASP A 1 -14.29 -1.30 26.20
CA ASP A 1 -13.12 -2.17 26.41
C ASP A 1 -12.06 -1.92 25.36
N LEU A 2 -12.44 -1.96 24.09
CA LEU A 2 -11.61 -1.58 22.96
C LEU A 2 -12.38 -0.59 22.08
N VAL A 3 -11.70 0.42 21.53
CA VAL A 3 -12.22 1.30 20.48
C VAL A 3 -11.30 1.16 19.27
N ILE A 4 -11.85 0.93 18.07
CA ILE A 4 -11.09 0.88 16.81
C ILE A 4 -11.53 2.06 15.94
N GLU A 5 -10.62 3.00 15.72
CA GLU A 5 -10.81 4.15 14.83
C GLU A 5 -10.53 3.75 13.38
N ALA A 6 -11.48 4.06 12.49
CA ALA A 6 -11.38 3.83 11.04
C ALA A 6 -12.00 4.98 10.23
N VAL A 7 -11.73 6.22 10.64
CA VAL A 7 -12.05 7.46 9.92
C VAL A 7 -11.00 7.76 8.85
N PHE A 8 -11.15 8.89 8.17
CA PHE A 8 -10.26 9.32 7.08
C PHE A 8 -8.77 9.30 7.46
N GLU A 9 -7.94 8.97 6.48
CA GLU A 9 -6.48 8.85 6.61
C GLU A 9 -5.81 10.23 6.60
N ASP A 10 -6.05 11.00 7.66
CA ASP A 10 -5.45 12.31 7.90
C ASP A 10 -5.03 12.41 9.38
N LEU A 11 -3.79 12.85 9.62
CA LEU A 11 -3.24 12.87 10.97
C LEU A 11 -4.02 13.81 11.90
N ALA A 12 -4.39 15.01 11.43
CA ALA A 12 -5.10 15.98 12.25
C ALA A 12 -6.50 15.48 12.61
N VAL A 13 -7.21 14.87 11.65
CA VAL A 13 -8.51 14.23 11.87
C VAL A 13 -8.40 13.11 12.91
N LYS A 14 -7.39 12.24 12.79
CA LYS A 14 -7.20 11.14 13.74
C LYS A 14 -6.83 11.63 15.13
N GLN A 15 -5.93 12.61 15.25
CA GLN A 15 -5.57 13.20 16.54
C GLN A 15 -6.79 13.83 17.23
N GLU A 16 -7.66 14.51 16.48
CA GLU A 16 -8.91 15.05 17.02
C GLU A 16 -9.85 13.94 17.52
N VAL A 17 -10.02 12.89 16.72
CA VAL A 17 -10.84 11.72 17.13
C VAL A 17 -10.25 11.05 18.37
N PHE A 18 -8.93 10.87 18.44
CA PHE A 18 -8.26 10.26 19.58
C PHE A 18 -8.37 11.10 20.86
N ARG A 19 -8.31 12.43 20.79
CA ARG A 19 -8.61 13.32 21.95
C ARG A 19 -10.01 13.08 22.51
N ARG A 20 -10.99 12.93 21.61
CA ARG A 20 -12.39 12.68 22.00
C ARG A 20 -12.57 11.29 22.58
N ILE A 21 -11.95 10.27 21.97
CA ILE A 21 -11.96 8.90 22.49
C ILE A 21 -11.31 8.89 23.88
N ASP A 22 -10.17 9.54 24.05
CA ASP A 22 -9.46 9.60 25.34
C ASP A 22 -10.33 10.24 26.44
N THR A 23 -11.09 11.28 26.12
CA THR A 23 -11.99 11.93 27.08
C THR A 23 -13.16 11.04 27.51
N HIS A 24 -13.68 10.19 26.62
CA HIS A 24 -14.94 9.46 26.85
C HIS A 24 -14.78 7.97 27.11
N ALA A 25 -13.68 7.35 26.69
CA ALA A 25 -13.43 5.94 26.93
C ALA A 25 -13.09 5.72 28.41
N ARG A 26 -13.64 4.65 29.01
CA ARG A 26 -13.34 4.29 30.40
C ARG A 26 -11.82 4.13 30.63
N PRO A 27 -11.30 4.39 31.84
CA PRO A 27 -9.92 4.07 32.18
C PRO A 27 -9.58 2.60 31.88
N GLY A 28 -8.38 2.36 31.33
CA GLY A 28 -7.92 1.03 30.91
C GLY A 28 -8.57 0.47 29.64
N ALA A 29 -9.37 1.26 28.92
CA ALA A 29 -9.82 0.89 27.58
C ALA A 29 -8.66 0.99 26.57
N VAL A 30 -8.52 -0.01 25.71
CA VAL A 30 -7.55 -0.02 24.61
C VAL A 30 -8.05 0.85 23.46
N LEU A 31 -7.17 1.69 22.90
CA LEU A 31 -7.49 2.58 21.79
C LEU A 31 -6.66 2.16 20.56
N ALA A 32 -7.33 1.74 19.49
CA ALA A 32 -6.68 1.26 18.28
C ALA A 32 -6.99 2.14 17.08
N THR A 33 -6.00 2.38 16.21
CA THR A 33 -6.21 3.00 14.90
C THR A 33 -6.05 1.97 13.78
N ASN A 34 -6.91 2.04 12.75
CA ASN A 34 -6.82 1.26 11.51
C ASN A 34 -6.00 1.99 10.42
N THR A 35 -5.15 2.95 10.78
CA THR A 35 -4.28 3.63 9.80
C THR A 35 -3.40 2.64 9.05
N SER A 36 -3.07 2.96 7.80
CA SER A 36 -2.20 2.17 6.92
C SER A 36 -0.81 2.78 6.73
N TYR A 37 -0.67 4.09 6.93
CA TYR A 37 0.56 4.84 6.62
C TYR A 37 0.93 5.93 7.63
N LEU A 38 0.05 6.30 8.55
CA LEU A 38 0.36 7.31 9.55
C LEU A 38 1.14 6.70 10.72
N ASP A 39 1.97 7.54 11.31
CA ASP A 39 2.74 7.22 12.51
C ASP A 39 1.79 7.03 13.71
N VAL A 40 1.77 5.82 14.26
CA VAL A 40 0.92 5.47 15.42
C VAL A 40 1.33 6.26 16.66
N ASP A 41 2.61 6.60 16.83
CA ASP A 41 3.10 7.40 17.95
C ASP A 41 2.63 8.85 17.84
N ALA A 42 2.57 9.40 16.63
CA ALA A 42 2.00 10.73 16.39
C ALA A 42 0.49 10.79 16.72
N ILE A 43 -0.24 9.70 16.51
CA ILE A 43 -1.65 9.58 16.93
C ILE A 43 -1.75 9.43 18.45
N ALA A 44 -0.93 8.55 19.05
CA ALA A 44 -0.91 8.30 20.48
C ALA A 44 -0.58 9.55 21.31
N ALA A 45 0.30 10.41 20.80
CA ALA A 45 0.69 11.68 21.43
C ALA A 45 -0.47 12.68 21.61
N ALA A 46 -1.60 12.48 20.92
CA ALA A 46 -2.81 13.28 21.13
C ALA A 46 -3.65 12.82 22.33
N THR A 47 -3.24 11.75 23.03
CA THR A 47 -3.93 11.20 24.20
C THR A 47 -3.09 11.39 25.47
N SER A 48 -3.76 11.33 26.62
CA SER A 48 -3.15 11.30 27.96
C SER A 48 -2.67 9.91 28.39
N ARG A 49 -2.92 8.88 27.58
CA ARG A 49 -2.61 7.47 27.83
C ARG A 49 -2.01 6.78 26.60
N PRO A 50 -0.89 7.26 26.06
CA PRO A 50 -0.25 6.68 24.88
C PRO A 50 0.11 5.19 25.06
N GLN A 51 0.28 4.72 26.30
CA GLN A 51 0.49 3.31 26.60
C GLN A 51 -0.70 2.39 26.26
N ASP A 52 -1.92 2.93 26.24
CA ASP A 52 -3.15 2.22 25.89
C ASP A 52 -3.45 2.24 24.38
N VAL A 53 -2.57 2.85 23.57
CA VAL A 53 -2.75 3.06 22.14
C VAL A 53 -1.94 2.04 21.32
N LEU A 54 -2.54 1.44 20.29
CA LEU A 54 -1.84 0.62 19.29
C LEU A 54 -2.42 0.82 17.88
N GLY A 55 -1.77 0.26 16.87
CA GLY A 55 -2.38 0.08 15.54
C GLY A 55 -3.02 -1.30 15.40
N LEU A 56 -4.23 -1.36 14.83
CA LEU A 56 -4.89 -2.57 14.36
C LEU A 56 -5.21 -2.39 12.88
N HIS A 57 -4.22 -2.62 12.02
CA HIS A 57 -4.34 -2.40 10.58
C HIS A 57 -4.97 -3.62 9.89
N PHE A 58 -6.25 -3.47 9.54
CA PHE A 58 -7.03 -4.46 8.81
C PHE A 58 -6.82 -4.33 7.30
N PHE A 59 -6.72 -5.48 6.62
CA PHE A 59 -6.60 -5.53 5.16
C PHE A 59 -8.00 -5.52 4.51
N SER A 60 -8.19 -4.68 3.49
CA SER A 60 -9.47 -4.55 2.80
C SER A 60 -9.71 -5.69 1.79
N PRO A 61 -10.93 -6.26 1.70
CA PRO A 61 -12.09 -6.03 2.56
C PRO A 61 -11.92 -6.62 3.96
N ALA A 62 -12.10 -5.80 5.01
CA ALA A 62 -11.76 -6.14 6.39
C ALA A 62 -12.54 -7.32 6.97
N ASN A 63 -13.71 -7.66 6.42
CA ASN A 63 -14.48 -8.84 6.81
C ASN A 63 -14.01 -10.14 6.15
N VAL A 64 -13.32 -10.06 5.01
CA VAL A 64 -12.86 -11.21 4.21
C VAL A 64 -11.40 -11.54 4.50
N MET A 65 -10.53 -10.53 4.46
CA MET A 65 -9.09 -10.73 4.56
C MET A 65 -8.70 -11.25 5.94
N LYS A 66 -7.76 -12.20 5.97
CA LYS A 66 -7.33 -12.85 7.21
C LYS A 66 -6.25 -12.07 7.96
N LEU A 67 -5.38 -11.34 7.26
CA LEU A 67 -4.27 -10.64 7.88
C LEU A 67 -4.73 -9.46 8.73
N LEU A 68 -4.11 -9.29 9.89
CA LEU A 68 -4.21 -8.13 10.77
C LEU A 68 -2.81 -7.77 11.23
N GLU A 69 -2.34 -6.56 10.93
CA GLU A 69 -1.09 -6.05 11.49
C GLU A 69 -1.39 -5.37 12.83
N VAL A 70 -0.76 -5.87 13.90
CA VAL A 70 -0.81 -5.30 15.25
C VAL A 70 0.44 -4.43 15.39
N VAL A 71 0.27 -3.12 15.28
CA VAL A 71 1.36 -2.15 15.23
C VAL A 71 1.69 -1.67 16.64
N ARG A 72 2.93 -1.90 17.06
CA ARG A 72 3.44 -1.46 18.36
C ARG A 72 3.93 -0.02 18.29
N GLY A 73 3.30 0.88 19.03
CA GLY A 73 3.84 2.19 19.34
C GLY A 73 4.94 2.14 20.40
N ALA A 74 5.71 3.21 20.51
CA ALA A 74 6.86 3.33 21.41
C ALA A 74 6.47 3.16 22.89
N GLN A 75 5.29 3.64 23.29
CA GLN A 75 4.81 3.54 24.68
C GLN A 75 3.80 2.41 24.91
N THR A 76 3.33 1.73 23.86
CA THR A 76 2.32 0.68 23.97
C THR A 76 2.78 -0.43 24.92
N THR A 77 1.97 -0.74 25.94
CA THR A 77 2.29 -1.78 26.93
C THR A 77 2.02 -3.19 26.40
N LEU A 78 2.65 -4.18 27.04
CA LEU A 78 2.57 -5.58 26.62
C LEU A 78 1.15 -6.17 26.75
N ASP A 79 0.38 -5.76 27.75
CA ASP A 79 -1.02 -6.18 27.94
C ASP A 79 -1.93 -5.62 26.85
N VAL A 80 -1.68 -4.41 26.37
CA VAL A 80 -2.38 -3.77 25.25
C VAL A 80 -2.06 -4.50 23.94
N LEU A 81 -0.79 -4.84 23.70
CA LEU A 81 -0.39 -5.69 22.56
C LEU A 81 -1.03 -7.09 22.63
N ALA A 82 -0.99 -7.72 23.81
CA ALA A 82 -1.62 -9.03 24.02
C ALA A 82 -3.12 -8.98 23.74
N THR A 83 -3.78 -7.89 24.14
CA THR A 83 -5.20 -7.64 23.83
C THR A 83 -5.42 -7.52 22.32
N GLY A 84 -4.60 -6.75 21.60
CA GLY A 84 -4.67 -6.64 20.14
C GLY A 84 -4.51 -7.98 19.43
N MET A 85 -3.54 -8.80 19.85
CA MET A 85 -3.32 -10.15 19.32
C MET A 85 -4.53 -11.07 19.61
N ALA A 86 -5.06 -11.04 20.84
CA ALA A 86 -6.20 -11.85 21.24
C ALA A 86 -7.48 -11.47 20.47
N VAL A 87 -7.72 -10.17 20.27
CA VAL A 87 -8.84 -9.67 19.46
C VAL A 87 -8.71 -10.12 18.01
N GLY A 88 -7.51 -10.04 17.42
CA GLY A 88 -7.26 -10.59 16.09
C GLY A 88 -7.64 -12.06 15.98
N ALA A 89 -7.17 -12.89 16.90
CA ALA A 89 -7.50 -14.32 16.94
C ALA A 89 -9.01 -14.56 17.12
N ALA A 90 -9.67 -13.84 18.03
CA ALA A 90 -11.11 -13.94 18.27
C ALA A 90 -11.94 -13.59 17.02
N LEU A 91 -11.48 -12.62 16.23
CA LEU A 91 -12.08 -12.23 14.94
C LEU A 91 -11.71 -13.19 13.78
N LYS A 92 -11.06 -14.33 14.08
CA LYS A 92 -10.58 -15.32 13.10
C LYS A 92 -9.64 -14.68 12.05
N LYS A 93 -8.85 -13.71 12.48
CA LYS A 93 -7.72 -13.12 11.77
C LYS A 93 -6.42 -13.85 12.12
N THR A 94 -5.39 -13.58 11.35
CA THR A 94 -4.00 -13.95 11.61
C THR A 94 -3.28 -12.67 12.05
N PRO A 95 -3.18 -12.39 13.36
CA PRO A 95 -2.51 -11.21 13.86
C PRO A 95 -1.00 -11.37 13.73
N VAL A 96 -0.32 -10.33 13.22
CA VAL A 96 1.14 -10.25 13.10
C VAL A 96 1.60 -8.99 13.80
N LEU A 97 2.50 -9.13 14.78
CA LEU A 97 3.11 -8.00 15.47
C LEU A 97 4.12 -7.31 14.54
N THR A 98 4.07 -5.99 14.47
CA THR A 98 4.99 -5.16 13.69
C THR A 98 5.40 -3.91 14.45
N GLY A 99 6.61 -3.42 14.16
CA GLY A 99 7.02 -2.08 14.57
C GLY A 99 6.23 -0.98 13.84
N ASN A 100 6.33 0.24 14.38
CA ASN A 100 5.73 1.44 13.82
C ASN A 100 6.68 2.09 12.79
N ALA A 101 6.49 1.74 11.53
CA ALA A 101 7.21 2.31 10.40
C ALA A 101 6.25 2.60 9.25
N PHE A 102 6.64 3.47 8.31
CA PHE A 102 5.79 3.84 7.17
C PHE A 102 5.40 2.60 6.34
N GLY A 103 4.11 2.28 6.31
CA GLY A 103 3.57 1.12 5.61
C GLY A 103 3.77 -0.23 6.33
N PHE A 104 4.22 -0.20 7.59
CA PHE A 104 4.42 -1.38 8.44
C PHE A 104 5.23 -2.47 7.72
N ILE A 105 4.72 -3.71 7.63
CA ILE A 105 5.36 -4.80 6.89
C ILE A 105 4.75 -4.88 5.49
N GLY A 106 3.44 -5.12 5.40
CA GLY A 106 2.76 -5.49 4.17
C GLY A 106 2.81 -4.38 3.12
N ASN A 107 2.41 -3.15 3.47
CA ASN A 107 2.39 -2.04 2.52
C ASN A 107 3.80 -1.61 2.12
N ARG A 108 4.78 -1.70 3.03
CA ARG A 108 6.18 -1.40 2.74
C ARG A 108 6.77 -2.37 1.71
N ILE A 109 6.60 -3.68 1.91
CA ILE A 109 7.02 -4.70 0.93
C ILE A 109 6.27 -4.52 -0.39
N TYR A 110 4.95 -4.28 -0.34
CA TYR A 110 4.13 -4.04 -1.52
C TYR A 110 4.61 -2.81 -2.32
N ASN A 111 5.02 -1.74 -1.65
CA ASN A 111 5.55 -0.55 -2.31
C ASN A 111 6.87 -0.82 -3.04
N ALA A 112 7.78 -1.60 -2.46
CA ALA A 112 9.04 -2.01 -3.12
C ALA A 112 8.78 -2.89 -4.34
N TYR A 113 7.89 -3.87 -4.20
CA TYR A 113 7.40 -4.73 -5.28
C TYR A 113 6.79 -3.92 -6.43
N ARG A 114 5.85 -3.03 -6.11
CA ARG A 114 5.12 -2.21 -7.08
C ARG A 114 6.07 -1.27 -7.82
N ARG A 115 7.00 -0.62 -7.11
CA ARG A 115 8.03 0.24 -7.71
C ARG A 115 8.88 -0.52 -8.72
N GLN A 116 9.28 -1.75 -8.40
CA GLN A 116 10.05 -2.57 -9.33
C GLN A 116 9.22 -2.97 -10.57
N CYS A 117 7.92 -3.24 -10.40
CA CYS A 117 7.02 -3.49 -11.51
C CYS A 117 6.88 -2.27 -12.43
N GLU A 118 6.82 -1.06 -11.86
CA GLU A 118 6.80 0.20 -12.61
C GLU A 118 8.09 0.44 -13.39
N PHE A 119 9.26 0.15 -12.81
CA PHE A 119 10.54 0.24 -13.53
C PHE A 119 10.55 -0.66 -14.77
N MET A 120 9.97 -1.86 -14.68
CA MET A 120 9.88 -2.79 -15.80
C MET A 120 9.06 -2.24 -16.97
N LEU A 121 8.10 -1.35 -16.72
CA LEU A 121 7.33 -0.72 -17.80
C LEU A 121 8.21 0.17 -18.69
N GLU A 122 9.04 1.01 -18.09
CA GLU A 122 10.00 1.85 -18.82
C GLU A 122 11.11 1.00 -19.46
N ASP A 123 11.53 -0.09 -18.80
CA ASP A 123 12.60 -0.97 -19.30
C ASP A 123 12.15 -1.80 -20.54
N GLY A 124 10.84 -1.99 -20.72
CA GLY A 124 10.29 -2.51 -21.97
C GLY A 124 9.09 -3.45 -21.85
N ALA A 125 8.71 -3.87 -20.64
CA ALA A 125 7.49 -4.66 -20.44
C ALA A 125 6.23 -3.82 -20.64
N TRP A 126 5.14 -4.49 -21.00
CA TRP A 126 3.79 -3.95 -20.94
C TRP A 126 3.09 -4.36 -19.63
N PRO A 127 2.06 -3.64 -19.18
CA PRO A 127 1.31 -4.01 -17.97
C PRO A 127 0.81 -5.46 -18.02
N GLU A 128 0.33 -5.92 -19.18
CA GLU A 128 -0.11 -7.30 -19.37
C GLU A 128 1.02 -8.32 -19.21
N ASP A 129 2.25 -8.01 -19.62
CA ASP A 129 3.39 -8.92 -19.48
C ASP A 129 3.70 -9.15 -17.99
N VAL A 130 3.68 -8.06 -17.21
CA VAL A 130 3.97 -8.10 -15.78
C VAL A 130 2.86 -8.81 -15.01
N ASP A 131 1.61 -8.46 -15.29
CA ASP A 131 0.45 -9.07 -14.64
C ASP A 131 0.36 -10.58 -14.96
N ASN A 132 0.58 -10.97 -16.22
CA ASN A 132 0.56 -12.38 -16.64
C ASN A 132 1.71 -13.17 -16.04
N ALA A 133 2.92 -12.61 -15.99
CA ALA A 133 4.07 -13.30 -15.40
C ALA A 133 3.85 -13.55 -13.90
N LEU A 134 3.32 -12.58 -13.16
CA LEU A 134 3.10 -12.70 -11.71
C LEU A 134 1.88 -13.57 -11.38
N THR A 135 0.81 -13.50 -12.16
CA THR A 135 -0.31 -14.43 -12.00
C THR A 135 0.07 -15.86 -12.37
N GLY A 136 0.88 -16.05 -13.41
CA GLY A 136 1.47 -17.35 -13.78
C GLY A 136 2.39 -17.93 -12.71
N PHE A 137 3.02 -17.08 -11.87
CA PHE A 137 3.77 -17.52 -10.69
C PHE A 137 2.88 -17.96 -9.54
N GLY A 138 1.67 -17.39 -9.41
CA GLY A 138 0.70 -17.74 -8.38
C GLY A 138 0.06 -16.55 -7.64
N PHE A 139 0.35 -15.31 -8.02
CA PHE A 139 -0.38 -14.16 -7.48
C PHE A 139 -1.84 -14.20 -7.94
N ALA A 140 -2.77 -13.89 -7.04
CA ALA A 140 -4.20 -13.87 -7.39
C ALA A 140 -4.56 -12.79 -8.42
N MET A 141 -3.79 -11.71 -8.48
CA MET A 141 -3.97 -10.60 -9.41
C MET A 141 -2.62 -9.89 -9.62
N GLY A 142 -2.38 -9.44 -10.86
CA GLY A 142 -1.19 -8.67 -11.19
C GLY A 142 -1.24 -7.23 -10.63
N PRO A 143 -0.07 -6.59 -10.44
CA PRO A 143 0.03 -5.28 -9.78
C PRO A 143 -0.74 -4.18 -10.52
N PHE A 144 -0.80 -4.21 -11.85
CA PHE A 144 -1.48 -3.15 -12.62
C PHE A 144 -2.99 -3.34 -12.62
N ALA A 145 -3.47 -4.59 -12.70
CA ALA A 145 -4.88 -4.91 -12.49
C ALA A 145 -5.36 -4.56 -11.07
N VAL A 146 -4.51 -4.74 -10.05
CA VAL A 146 -4.78 -4.27 -8.67
C VAL A 146 -4.83 -2.75 -8.63
N ALA A 147 -3.88 -2.05 -9.25
CA ALA A 147 -3.86 -0.59 -9.29
C ALA A 147 -5.15 -0.02 -9.92
N ASP A 148 -5.61 -0.60 -11.04
CA ASP A 148 -6.87 -0.20 -11.68
C ASP A 148 -8.10 -0.52 -10.82
N LEU A 149 -8.07 -1.61 -10.05
CA LEU A 149 -9.14 -1.96 -9.12
C LEU A 149 -9.24 -0.96 -7.96
N SER A 150 -8.09 -0.59 -7.37
CA SER A 150 -8.03 0.39 -6.28
C SER A 150 -8.36 1.81 -6.73
N GLY A 151 -7.98 2.16 -7.96
CA GLY A 151 -8.10 3.50 -8.52
C GLY A 151 -6.76 4.23 -8.51
N LEU A 152 -6.32 4.66 -9.70
CA LEU A 152 -4.99 5.27 -9.89
C LEU A 152 -4.87 6.65 -9.23
N ASP A 153 -5.99 7.39 -9.13
CA ASP A 153 -6.06 8.72 -8.53
C ASP A 153 -5.72 8.75 -7.04
N ILE A 154 -6.00 7.66 -6.31
CA ILE A 154 -5.66 7.56 -4.89
C ILE A 154 -4.14 7.56 -4.74
N ALA A 155 -3.46 6.69 -5.48
CA ALA A 155 -2.00 6.63 -5.50
C ALA A 155 -1.38 7.93 -6.03
N TRP A 156 -1.99 8.54 -7.05
CA TRP A 156 -1.54 9.81 -7.63
C TRP A 156 -1.60 10.96 -6.62
N ARG A 157 -2.70 11.09 -5.87
CA ARG A 157 -2.84 12.11 -4.81
C ARG A 157 -1.77 11.94 -3.74
N MET A 158 -1.53 10.70 -3.29
CA MET A 158 -0.47 10.41 -2.32
C MET A 158 0.93 10.77 -2.87
N ARG A 159 1.23 10.37 -4.11
CA ARG A 159 2.51 10.68 -4.77
C ARG A 159 2.77 12.18 -4.88
N LYS A 160 1.73 12.97 -5.19
CA LYS A 160 1.81 14.44 -5.24
C LYS A 160 2.03 15.05 -3.86
N ALA A 161 1.29 14.60 -2.84
CA ALA A 161 1.44 15.08 -1.47
C ALA A 161 2.84 14.79 -0.88
N GLN A 162 3.49 13.72 -1.34
CA GLN A 162 4.82 13.30 -0.89
C GLN A 162 5.96 13.73 -1.83
N ALA A 163 5.67 14.52 -2.88
CA ALA A 163 6.68 14.88 -3.88
C ALA A 163 7.89 15.60 -3.27
N TRP A 164 7.69 16.38 -2.20
CA TRP A 164 8.75 17.11 -1.50
C TRP A 164 9.69 16.22 -0.67
N GLN A 165 9.28 15.00 -0.33
CA GLN A 165 10.10 14.02 0.40
C GLN A 165 10.92 13.12 -0.53
N ARG A 166 10.71 13.22 -1.85
CA ARG A 166 11.33 12.31 -2.82
C ARG A 166 12.82 12.61 -2.93
N ASP A 167 13.65 11.59 -2.77
CA ASP A 167 15.07 11.71 -3.07
C ASP A 167 15.26 11.91 -4.59
N PRO A 168 15.83 13.04 -5.04
CA PRO A 168 16.05 13.30 -6.46
C PRO A 168 17.00 12.31 -7.13
N ARG A 169 17.77 11.54 -6.36
CA ARG A 169 18.65 10.48 -6.86
C ARG A 169 17.91 9.18 -7.18
N GLU A 170 16.72 8.98 -6.62
CA GLU A 170 15.93 7.79 -6.90
C GLU A 170 15.18 7.92 -8.24
N ARG A 171 15.17 6.83 -9.01
CA ARG A 171 14.39 6.76 -10.26
C ARG A 171 12.90 6.87 -9.92
N TYR A 172 12.22 7.81 -10.59
CA TYR A 172 10.77 8.00 -10.46
C TYR A 172 10.03 7.67 -11.76
N VAL A 173 9.14 6.69 -11.74
CA VAL A 173 8.30 6.36 -12.90
C VAL A 173 7.02 7.19 -12.86
N ASP A 174 6.87 8.07 -13.84
CA ASP A 174 5.77 9.05 -13.96
C ASP A 174 4.60 8.55 -14.83
N ILE A 175 4.62 7.28 -15.26
CA ILE A 175 3.59 6.66 -16.12
C ILE A 175 2.20 6.76 -15.46
N LEU A 176 2.09 6.37 -14.18
CA LEU A 176 0.81 6.46 -13.44
C LEU A 176 0.29 7.90 -13.41
N ASP A 177 1.19 8.87 -13.19
CA ASP A 177 0.81 10.28 -13.09
C ASP A 177 0.22 10.78 -14.42
N GLN A 178 0.88 10.46 -15.54
CA GLN A 178 0.39 10.80 -16.88
C GLN A 178 -0.94 10.12 -17.22
N LEU A 179 -1.11 8.85 -16.84
CA LEU A 179 -2.39 8.16 -17.04
C LEU A 179 -3.52 8.88 -16.30
N CYS A 180 -3.28 9.33 -15.06
CA CYS A 180 -4.25 10.12 -14.33
C CYS A 180 -4.51 11.50 -14.96
N GLU A 181 -3.50 12.16 -15.51
CA GLU A 181 -3.64 13.45 -16.20
C GLU A 181 -4.54 13.38 -17.44
N ILE A 182 -4.56 12.25 -18.13
CA ILE A 182 -5.47 11.98 -19.26
C ILE A 182 -6.79 11.31 -18.82
N GLY A 183 -7.12 11.33 -17.52
CA GLY A 183 -8.40 10.86 -16.99
C GLY A 183 -8.54 9.35 -16.84
N ARG A 184 -7.45 8.57 -16.95
CA ARG A 184 -7.47 7.12 -16.77
C ARG A 184 -7.26 6.80 -15.29
N LEU A 185 -8.37 6.59 -14.59
CA LEU A 185 -8.40 6.45 -13.11
C LEU A 185 -8.63 5.01 -12.64
N GLY A 186 -8.63 4.03 -13.54
CA GLY A 186 -8.89 2.62 -13.24
C GLY A 186 -10.33 2.19 -13.56
N ARG A 187 -10.76 1.08 -12.97
CA ARG A 187 -12.06 0.42 -13.25
C ARG A 187 -13.26 1.35 -13.12
N LYS A 188 -13.25 2.23 -12.12
CA LYS A 188 -14.33 3.20 -11.86
C LYS A 188 -14.56 4.20 -12.99
N ALA A 189 -13.53 4.47 -13.80
CA ALA A 189 -13.59 5.36 -14.94
C ALA A 189 -13.71 4.59 -16.28
N GLY A 190 -13.83 3.25 -16.23
CA GLY A 190 -13.80 2.40 -17.42
C GLY A 190 -12.41 2.25 -18.06
N ALA A 191 -11.39 2.95 -17.55
CA ALA A 191 -10.05 3.00 -18.12
C ALA A 191 -8.98 3.36 -17.08
N GLY A 192 -7.90 2.59 -17.05
CA GLY A 192 -6.68 2.79 -16.26
C GLY A 192 -5.47 2.33 -17.07
N TYR A 193 -4.62 1.45 -16.52
CA TYR A 193 -3.66 0.68 -17.32
C TYR A 193 -4.37 -0.17 -18.37
N TYR A 194 -5.56 -0.68 -18.05
CA TYR A 194 -6.41 -1.42 -18.98
C TYR A 194 -7.68 -0.66 -19.31
N THR A 195 -8.34 -1.08 -20.38
CA THR A 195 -9.71 -0.66 -20.69
C THR A 195 -10.69 -1.71 -20.17
N TYR A 196 -11.84 -1.25 -19.68
CA TYR A 196 -12.87 -2.10 -19.10
C TYR A 196 -14.17 -2.00 -19.90
N ALA A 197 -14.44 -3.00 -20.73
CA ALA A 197 -15.68 -3.11 -21.51
C ALA A 197 -16.68 -3.98 -20.74
N ASP A 198 -17.89 -3.48 -20.52
CA ASP A 198 -18.94 -4.16 -19.73
C ASP A 198 -18.44 -4.63 -18.34
N GLY A 199 -17.58 -3.83 -17.71
CA GLY A 199 -16.96 -4.15 -16.41
C GLY A 199 -15.89 -5.24 -16.46
N LYS A 200 -15.55 -5.78 -17.63
CA LYS A 200 -14.51 -6.79 -17.82
C LYS A 200 -13.23 -6.16 -18.35
N GLN A 201 -12.10 -6.58 -17.78
CA GLN A 201 -10.78 -6.14 -18.22
C GLN A 201 -10.47 -6.66 -19.62
N VAL A 202 -10.08 -5.77 -20.52
CA VAL A 202 -9.46 -6.14 -21.80
C VAL A 202 -8.04 -6.64 -21.52
N ARG A 203 -7.66 -7.77 -22.15
CA ARG A 203 -6.42 -8.49 -21.85
C ARG A 203 -5.14 -7.70 -22.15
N THR A 204 -5.19 -6.78 -23.10
CA THR A 204 -4.02 -6.02 -23.56
C THR A 204 -4.24 -4.53 -23.37
N THR A 205 -3.15 -3.80 -23.21
CA THR A 205 -3.17 -2.35 -23.09
C THR A 205 -3.45 -1.66 -24.43
N ASP A 206 -4.19 -0.56 -24.39
CA ASP A 206 -4.55 0.23 -25.58
C ASP A 206 -3.43 1.17 -26.05
N SER A 207 -3.63 1.84 -27.19
CA SER A 207 -2.63 2.72 -27.79
C SER A 207 -2.27 3.91 -26.90
N ALA A 208 -3.21 4.45 -26.13
CA ALA A 208 -2.94 5.59 -25.25
C ALA A 208 -1.98 5.19 -24.12
N VAL A 209 -2.19 4.03 -23.50
CA VAL A 209 -1.28 3.52 -22.46
C VAL A 209 0.09 3.19 -23.05
N ARG A 210 0.12 2.58 -24.24
CA ARG A 210 1.37 2.25 -24.92
C ARG A 210 2.19 3.50 -25.26
N GLU A 211 1.53 4.55 -25.74
CA GLU A 211 2.18 5.83 -26.06
C GLU A 211 2.77 6.49 -24.81
N VAL A 212 2.03 6.56 -23.70
CA VAL A 212 2.53 7.12 -22.42
C VAL A 212 3.79 6.37 -21.95
N ILE A 213 3.75 5.03 -21.99
CA ILE A 213 4.89 4.19 -21.58
C ILE A 213 6.11 4.38 -22.49
N GLN A 214 5.90 4.45 -23.81
CA GLN A 214 6.97 4.69 -24.79
C GLN A 214 7.60 6.07 -24.59
N GLN A 215 6.78 7.11 -24.41
CA GLN A 215 7.27 8.47 -24.16
C GLN A 215 8.04 8.56 -22.84
N ALA A 216 7.58 7.90 -21.76
CA ALA A 216 8.30 7.85 -20.48
C ALA A 216 9.70 7.24 -20.64
N SER A 217 9.80 6.15 -21.41
CA SER A 217 11.09 5.51 -21.73
C SER A 217 12.00 6.45 -22.54
N ALA A 218 11.45 7.10 -23.57
CA ALA A 218 12.19 8.00 -24.46
C ALA A 218 12.72 9.23 -23.73
N ARG A 219 11.91 9.86 -22.85
CA ARG A 219 12.34 11.01 -22.03
C ARG A 219 13.52 10.69 -21.11
N ARG A 220 13.66 9.43 -20.70
CA ARG A 220 14.78 8.94 -19.89
C ARG A 220 15.95 8.39 -20.71
N GLY A 221 15.84 8.36 -22.04
CA GLY A 221 16.86 7.75 -22.91
C GLY A 221 16.98 6.23 -22.71
N ILE A 222 15.92 5.56 -22.24
CA ILE A 222 15.93 4.12 -22.00
C ILE A 222 15.60 3.40 -23.31
N ALA A 223 16.56 2.60 -23.80
CA ALA A 223 16.32 1.67 -24.89
C ALA A 223 15.48 0.49 -24.38
N ARG A 224 14.20 0.46 -24.75
CA ARG A 224 13.26 -0.59 -24.35
C ARG A 224 13.72 -1.96 -24.89
N ARG A 225 13.61 -3.00 -24.08
CA ARG A 225 13.86 -4.40 -24.48
C ARG A 225 12.76 -5.33 -23.97
N THR A 226 12.57 -6.45 -24.65
CA THR A 226 11.69 -7.51 -24.16
C THR A 226 12.23 -8.09 -22.85
N LEU A 227 11.35 -8.24 -21.85
CA LEU A 227 11.63 -8.94 -20.60
C LEU A 227 10.93 -10.30 -20.64
N THR A 228 11.60 -11.38 -20.25
CA THR A 228 10.96 -12.70 -20.16
C THR A 228 10.10 -12.80 -18.88
N PRO A 229 9.11 -13.70 -18.83
CA PRO A 229 8.32 -13.93 -17.61
C PRO A 229 9.19 -14.24 -16.38
N GLU A 230 10.25 -15.04 -16.54
CA GLU A 230 11.16 -15.40 -15.45
C GLU A 230 11.95 -14.19 -14.94
N GLU A 231 12.37 -13.30 -15.86
CA GLU A 231 13.05 -12.06 -15.46
C GLU A 231 12.10 -11.14 -14.68
N ILE A 232 10.86 -10.98 -15.16
CA ILE A 232 9.84 -10.18 -14.49
C ILE A 232 9.58 -10.71 -13.07
N GLN A 233 9.30 -12.01 -12.96
CA GLN A 233 9.06 -12.67 -11.68
C GLN A 233 10.26 -12.48 -10.73
N ARG A 234 11.47 -12.77 -11.22
CA ARG A 234 12.69 -12.65 -10.41
C ARG A 234 12.89 -11.23 -9.91
N ARG A 235 12.73 -10.22 -10.76
CA ARG A 235 12.86 -8.81 -10.37
C ARG A 235 11.85 -8.43 -9.29
N ALA A 236 10.58 -8.76 -9.49
CA ALA A 236 9.51 -8.44 -8.55
C ALA A 236 9.70 -9.15 -7.18
N LEU A 237 10.01 -10.45 -7.20
CA LEU A 237 10.20 -11.24 -5.98
C LEU A 237 11.46 -10.82 -5.22
N LEU A 238 12.58 -10.55 -5.91
CA LEU A 238 13.78 -10.06 -5.24
C LEU A 238 13.56 -8.69 -4.60
N ALA A 239 12.73 -7.82 -5.17
CA ALA A 239 12.35 -6.57 -4.52
C ALA A 239 11.58 -6.80 -3.22
N MET A 240 10.65 -7.76 -3.21
CA MET A 240 9.93 -8.16 -1.99
C MET A 240 10.87 -8.74 -0.93
N VAL A 241 11.70 -9.70 -1.32
CA VAL A 241 12.65 -10.39 -0.43
C VAL A 241 13.65 -9.40 0.17
N ASN A 242 14.18 -8.48 -0.65
CA ASN A 242 15.12 -7.48 -0.18
C ASN A 242 14.47 -6.51 0.82
N GLU A 243 13.24 -6.09 0.58
CA GLU A 243 12.53 -5.21 1.52
C GLU A 243 12.15 -5.93 2.83
N ALA A 244 11.77 -7.21 2.74
CA ALA A 244 11.56 -8.05 3.92
C ALA A 244 12.86 -8.24 4.73
N ALA A 245 14.01 -8.41 4.07
CA ALA A 245 15.30 -8.51 4.75
C ALA A 245 15.68 -7.22 5.49
N LYS A 246 15.39 -6.05 4.89
CA LYS A 246 15.57 -4.76 5.58
C LYS A 246 14.67 -4.62 6.79
N LEU A 247 13.38 -4.97 6.67
CA LEU A 247 12.45 -4.97 7.79
C LEU A 247 12.99 -5.82 8.96
N ILE A 248 13.47 -7.03 8.68
CA ILE A 248 14.06 -7.89 9.72
C ILE A 248 15.32 -7.26 10.35
N ALA A 249 16.15 -6.59 9.54
CA ALA A 249 17.35 -5.92 10.03
C ALA A 249 17.05 -4.68 10.89
N GLU A 250 15.91 -4.03 10.67
CA GLU A 250 15.46 -2.84 11.40
C GLU A 250 14.71 -3.18 12.71
N GLY A 251 14.19 -4.41 12.82
CA GLY A 251 13.44 -4.93 13.99
C GLY A 251 11.93 -4.76 13.88
#